data_AF-A0A972ANI7-F1
#
_entry.id   AF-A0A972ANI7-F1
#
_cell.length_a   1.000
_cell.length_b   1.000
_cell.length_c   1.000
_cell.angle_alpha   90.00
_cell.angle_beta   90.00
_cell.angle_gamma   90.00
#
_symmetry.space_group_name_H-M   'P 1'
#
loop_
_entity.id
_entity.type
_entity.pdbx_description
1 polymer ?
#
loop_
_entity_poly.entity_id
_entity_poly.type
_entity_poly.pdbx_seq_one_letter_code
_entity_poly.pdbx_strand_id
1 'polypeptide(L)'
;MTNNNLESEYCFGSISPFHKVPTIIEDIHEEERLRNSKKGIERYAEEIKNWEYGYCADCKQIRFSSELEATPEGIRCSKCKGYRLEAPGWTVCPHHKDSVVKCPRGGRRIVKSDKGAECQDHCNFRLSER
;
A
#
# COMPACT_ATOMS: atom_id res chain seq x y z
N MET A 1 11.73 76.00 -17.70
CA MET A 1 10.99 74.79 -17.29
C MET A 1 11.44 73.68 -18.24
N THR A 2 12.52 72.96 -17.91
CA THR A 2 12.52 71.59 -17.32
C THR A 2 11.79 70.58 -18.22
N ASN A 3 12.29 69.39 -18.57
CA ASN A 3 13.55 68.68 -18.39
C ASN A 3 13.50 67.45 -19.32
N ASN A 4 14.66 66.87 -19.61
CA ASN A 4 14.92 65.68 -20.45
C ASN A 4 14.22 64.38 -19.97
N ASN A 5 14.02 63.42 -20.88
CA ASN A 5 14.09 61.95 -20.68
C ASN A 5 14.01 61.27 -22.07
N LEU A 6 15.10 60.82 -22.67
CA LEU A 6 15.94 59.64 -22.37
C LEU A 6 15.21 58.30 -22.63
N GLU A 7 15.62 57.68 -23.75
CA GLU A 7 15.86 56.25 -24.03
C GLU A 7 14.96 55.19 -23.36
N SER A 8 14.43 54.26 -24.17
CA SER A 8 15.09 52.96 -24.28
C SER A 8 14.48 52.15 -25.42
N GLU A 9 15.35 51.69 -26.33
CA GLU A 9 15.12 50.50 -27.14
C GLU A 9 14.76 49.33 -26.21
N TYR A 10 13.64 48.65 -26.50
CA TYR A 10 13.41 47.32 -25.96
C TYR A 10 13.06 46.39 -27.13
N CYS A 11 14.09 45.70 -27.61
CA CYS A 11 14.00 44.55 -28.48
C CYS A 11 13.16 43.46 -27.79
N PHE A 12 11.94 43.21 -28.27
CA PHE A 12 11.19 42.01 -27.91
C PHE A 12 11.82 40.80 -28.61
N GLY A 13 12.90 40.29 -28.01
CA GLY A 13 13.50 39.01 -28.36
C GLY A 13 12.60 37.85 -27.92
N SER A 14 12.22 37.03 -28.90
CA SER A 14 11.98 35.59 -28.82
C SER A 14 11.25 35.05 -27.57
N ILE A 15 9.92 35.04 -27.62
CA ILE A 15 9.09 34.21 -26.73
C ILE A 15 9.32 32.75 -27.09
N SER A 16 10.03 32.01 -26.25
CA SER A 16 10.15 30.54 -26.33
C SER A 16 8.74 29.90 -26.28
N PRO A 17 8.33 29.10 -27.27
CA PRO A 17 6.92 28.70 -27.42
C PRO A 17 6.50 27.45 -26.65
N PHE A 18 7.09 27.16 -25.48
CA PHE A 18 6.80 25.90 -24.77
C PHE A 18 6.80 26.03 -23.25
N HIS A 19 5.96 26.92 -22.70
CA HIS A 19 5.38 26.67 -21.38
C HIS A 19 3.88 26.52 -21.58
N LYS A 20 3.40 25.28 -21.69
CA LYS A 20 1.97 24.99 -21.53
C LYS A 20 1.63 25.40 -20.09
N VAL A 21 0.98 26.55 -19.93
CA VAL A 21 0.33 26.91 -18.67
C VAL A 21 -0.77 25.87 -18.47
N PRO A 22 -0.67 25.00 -17.45
CA PRO A 22 -1.76 24.11 -17.13
C PRO A 22 -3.02 24.94 -16.90
N THR A 23 -4.13 24.52 -17.46
CA THR A 23 -5.39 25.20 -17.18
C THR A 23 -5.75 24.97 -15.71
N ILE A 24 -6.36 25.97 -15.06
CA ILE A 24 -6.85 25.88 -13.66
C ILE A 24 -7.64 24.58 -13.41
N ILE A 25 -8.34 24.10 -14.44
CA ILE A 25 -9.10 22.84 -14.43
C ILE A 25 -8.17 21.62 -14.32
N GLU A 26 -7.10 21.54 -15.11
CA GLU A 26 -6.11 20.44 -15.05
C GLU A 26 -5.43 20.37 -13.68
N ASP A 27 -5.06 21.50 -13.10
CA ASP A 27 -4.44 21.57 -11.77
C ASP A 27 -5.39 21.07 -10.67
N ILE A 28 -6.68 21.45 -10.72
CA ILE A 28 -7.71 20.97 -9.77
C ILE A 28 -7.87 19.45 -9.88
N HIS A 29 -7.95 18.91 -11.09
CA HIS A 29 -8.07 17.47 -11.32
C HIS A 29 -6.85 16.69 -10.81
N GLU A 30 -5.65 17.25 -10.93
CA GLU A 30 -4.42 16.63 -10.44
C GLU A 30 -4.35 16.66 -8.91
N GLU A 31 -4.70 17.78 -8.26
CA GLU A 31 -4.77 17.85 -6.80
C GLU A 31 -5.79 16.85 -6.21
N GLU A 32 -6.96 16.69 -6.83
CA GLU A 32 -7.96 15.72 -6.38
C GLU A 32 -7.46 14.28 -6.49
N ARG A 33 -6.74 13.94 -7.57
CA ARG A 33 -6.10 12.62 -7.72
C ARG A 33 -5.06 12.38 -6.64
N LEU A 34 -4.21 13.38 -6.35
CA LEU A 34 -3.19 13.30 -5.30
C LEU A 34 -3.83 13.15 -3.91
N ARG A 35 -4.89 13.92 -3.61
CA ARG A 35 -5.65 13.81 -2.35
C ARG A 35 -6.26 12.42 -2.20
N ASN A 36 -6.89 11.88 -3.25
CA ASN A 36 -7.51 10.55 -3.20
C ASN A 36 -6.47 9.43 -3.07
N SER A 37 -5.35 9.54 -3.77
CA SER A 37 -4.21 8.62 -3.66
C SER A 37 -3.64 8.61 -2.24
N LYS A 38 -3.43 9.80 -1.64
CA LYS A 38 -2.94 9.93 -0.26
C LYS A 38 -3.89 9.30 0.76
N LYS A 39 -5.20 9.55 0.64
CA LYS A 39 -6.22 8.90 1.47
C LYS A 39 -6.21 7.37 1.34
N GLY A 40 -5.97 6.86 0.13
CA GLY A 40 -5.81 5.43 -0.11
C GLY A 40 -4.60 4.84 0.63
N ILE A 41 -3.45 5.50 0.52
CA ILE A 41 -2.22 5.08 1.21
C ILE A 41 -2.39 5.09 2.73
N GLU A 42 -2.99 6.13 3.30
CA GLU A 42 -3.25 6.23 4.74
C GLU A 42 -4.14 5.07 5.23
N ARG A 43 -5.21 4.76 4.50
CA ARG A 43 -6.09 3.62 4.79
C ARG A 43 -5.31 2.29 4.80
N TYR A 44 -4.47 2.05 3.78
CA TYR A 44 -3.68 0.82 3.72
C TYR A 44 -2.60 0.75 4.80
N ALA A 45 -2.03 1.88 5.22
CA ALA A 45 -1.08 1.93 6.31
C ALA A 45 -1.75 1.57 7.66
N GLU A 46 -2.98 2.01 7.89
CA GLU A 46 -3.78 1.59 9.05
C GLU A 46 -4.14 0.10 8.97
N GLU A 47 -4.51 -0.39 7.80
CA GLU A 47 -4.82 -1.80 7.58
C GLU A 47 -3.61 -2.71 7.88
N ILE A 48 -2.40 -2.32 7.45
CA ILE A 48 -1.14 -3.02 7.79
C ILE A 48 -0.93 -3.07 9.30
N LYS A 49 -1.19 -1.98 10.03
CA LYS A 49 -1.09 -1.96 11.50
C LYS A 49 -2.08 -2.94 12.15
N ASN A 50 -3.32 -2.96 11.67
CA ASN A 50 -4.36 -3.88 12.17
C ASN A 50 -4.05 -5.35 11.87
N TRP A 51 -3.45 -5.62 10.70
CA TRP A 51 -3.04 -6.96 10.31
C TRP A 51 -1.89 -7.46 11.18
N GLU A 52 -0.93 -6.61 11.55
CA GLU A 52 0.34 -6.96 12.23
C GLU A 52 1.29 -7.82 11.38
N TYR A 53 0.73 -8.74 10.59
CA TYR A 53 1.41 -9.58 9.59
C TYR A 53 0.40 -10.05 8.54
N GLY A 54 0.89 -10.49 7.38
CA GLY A 54 0.08 -11.14 6.34
C GLY A 54 0.85 -12.27 5.67
N TYR A 55 0.15 -13.15 4.96
CA TYR A 55 0.80 -14.22 4.19
C TYR A 55 1.05 -13.77 2.75
N CYS A 56 2.28 -13.85 2.28
CA CYS A 56 2.62 -13.57 0.88
C CYS A 56 2.62 -14.86 0.07
N ALA A 57 1.68 -15.00 -0.87
CA ALA A 57 1.54 -16.19 -1.69
C ALA A 57 2.71 -16.39 -2.65
N ASP A 58 3.32 -15.31 -3.13
CA ASP A 58 4.48 -15.38 -4.02
C ASP A 58 5.74 -15.82 -3.27
N CYS A 59 5.93 -15.30 -2.04
CA CYS A 59 7.05 -15.68 -1.18
C CYS A 59 6.81 -16.96 -0.36
N LYS A 60 5.58 -17.49 -0.38
CA LYS A 60 5.06 -18.59 0.44
C LYS A 60 5.39 -18.49 1.92
N GLN A 61 5.40 -17.27 2.48
CA GLN A 61 5.80 -17.03 3.86
C GLN A 61 5.02 -15.88 4.49
N ILE A 62 4.99 -15.86 5.82
CA ILE A 62 4.43 -14.76 6.61
C ILE A 62 5.35 -13.55 6.50
N ARG A 63 4.76 -12.36 6.36
CA ARG A 63 5.42 -11.06 6.34
C ARG A 63 4.88 -10.21 7.47
N PHE A 64 5.75 -9.69 8.32
CA PHE A 64 5.33 -8.77 9.37
C PHE A 64 4.98 -7.41 8.77
N SER A 65 4.28 -6.57 9.54
CA SER A 65 3.89 -5.21 9.13
C SER A 65 5.06 -4.38 8.60
N SER A 66 6.27 -4.55 9.17
CA SER A 66 7.51 -3.92 8.70
C SER A 66 7.98 -4.40 7.32
N GLU A 67 7.46 -5.52 6.83
CA GLU A 67 7.71 -6.09 5.51
C GLU A 67 6.54 -5.89 4.53
N LEU A 68 5.53 -5.12 4.94
CA LEU A 68 4.40 -4.70 4.11
C LEU A 68 4.53 -3.21 3.78
N GLU A 69 4.06 -2.84 2.60
CA GLU A 69 4.16 -1.47 2.08
C GLU A 69 2.80 -1.02 1.57
N ALA A 70 2.32 0.13 2.05
CA ALA A 70 1.13 0.78 1.54
C ALA A 70 1.47 1.56 0.26
N THR A 71 0.72 1.31 -0.80
CA THR A 71 0.87 1.96 -2.11
C THR A 71 -0.49 2.49 -2.58
N PRO A 72 -0.55 3.38 -3.58
CA PRO A 72 -1.82 3.82 -4.14
C PRO A 72 -2.74 2.68 -4.59
N GLU A 73 -2.16 1.57 -5.05
CA GLU A 73 -2.89 0.41 -5.59
C GLU A 73 -3.34 -0.58 -4.50
N GLY A 74 -2.73 -0.54 -3.30
CA GLY A 74 -2.99 -1.51 -2.25
C GLY A 74 -1.81 -1.76 -1.31
N ILE A 75 -1.93 -2.81 -0.50
CA ILE A 75 -0.84 -3.34 0.31
C ILE A 75 -0.01 -4.29 -0.55
N ARG A 76 1.31 -4.12 -0.55
CA ARG A 76 2.24 -5.02 -1.24
C ARG A 76 3.32 -5.57 -0.31
N CYS A 77 3.90 -6.70 -0.68
CA CYS A 77 5.07 -7.24 0.00
C CYS A 77 6.31 -6.41 -0.35
N SER A 78 7.05 -5.91 0.64
CA SER A 78 8.25 -5.10 0.39
C SER A 78 9.40 -5.91 -0.24
N LYS A 79 9.39 -7.24 -0.07
CA LYS A 79 10.42 -8.16 -0.57
C LYS A 79 10.24 -8.54 -2.04
N CYS A 80 9.07 -9.06 -2.42
CA CYS A 80 8.81 -9.46 -3.82
C CYS A 80 8.09 -8.40 -4.65
N LYS A 81 7.64 -7.30 -4.03
CA LYS A 81 6.83 -6.24 -4.65
C LYS A 81 5.48 -6.70 -5.21
N GLY A 82 5.08 -7.95 -4.92
CA GLY A 82 3.79 -8.52 -5.28
C GLY A 82 2.66 -8.09 -4.34
N TYR A 83 1.46 -8.08 -4.89
CA TYR A 83 0.21 -7.72 -4.20
C TYR A 83 -0.60 -8.96 -3.75
N ARG A 84 -0.08 -10.17 -3.98
CA ARG A 84 -0.74 -11.43 -3.59
C ARG A 84 -0.53 -11.72 -2.11
N LEU A 85 -1.10 -10.84 -1.29
CA LEU A 85 -1.12 -10.93 0.15
C LEU A 85 -2.47 -11.43 0.63
N GLU A 86 -2.44 -12.24 1.67
CA GLU A 86 -3.62 -12.70 2.38
C GLU A 86 -3.64 -12.10 3.77
N ALA A 87 -4.77 -11.47 4.08
CA ALA A 87 -5.04 -10.92 5.39
C ALA A 87 -5.07 -12.04 6.43
N PRO A 88 -4.53 -11.79 7.63
CA PRO A 88 -4.71 -12.70 8.74
C PRO A 88 -6.17 -12.68 9.21
N GLY A 89 -6.60 -13.73 9.88
CA GLY A 89 -7.96 -13.82 10.42
C GLY A 89 -8.05 -14.77 11.60
N TRP A 90 -8.89 -14.41 12.57
CA TRP A 90 -9.13 -15.23 13.76
C TRP A 90 -9.87 -16.52 13.39
N THR A 91 -9.33 -17.66 13.77
CA THR A 91 -9.90 -18.98 13.47
C THR A 91 -9.53 -19.99 14.55
N VAL A 92 -10.27 -21.09 14.63
CA VAL A 92 -9.92 -22.24 15.48
C VAL A 92 -8.92 -23.09 14.71
N CYS A 93 -7.65 -23.06 15.11
CA CYS A 93 -6.61 -23.82 14.43
C CYS A 93 -6.70 -25.30 14.85
N PRO A 94 -6.69 -26.27 13.92
CA PRO A 94 -6.69 -27.69 14.27
C PRO A 94 -5.51 -28.14 15.14
N HIS A 95 -4.39 -27.39 15.10
CA HIS A 95 -3.21 -27.63 15.94
C HIS A 95 -3.32 -27.01 17.34
N HIS A 96 -4.25 -26.07 17.55
CA HIS A 96 -4.53 -25.43 18.83
C HIS A 96 -6.04 -25.51 19.11
N LYS A 97 -6.52 -26.75 19.33
CA LYS A 97 -7.97 -27.06 19.40
C LYS A 97 -8.72 -26.28 20.48
N ASP A 98 -8.01 -25.81 21.50
CA ASP A 98 -8.58 -25.13 22.67
C ASP A 98 -8.51 -23.59 22.57
N SER A 99 -8.02 -23.03 21.46
CA SER A 99 -7.90 -21.58 21.32
C SER A 99 -8.22 -21.03 19.92
N VAL A 100 -8.77 -19.81 19.92
CA VAL A 100 -8.88 -19.00 18.71
C VAL A 100 -7.57 -18.28 18.50
N VAL A 101 -7.00 -18.41 17.31
CA VAL A 101 -5.69 -17.87 16.96
C VAL A 101 -5.80 -17.05 15.68
N LYS A 102 -4.96 -16.00 15.56
CA LYS A 102 -4.93 -15.15 14.37
C LYS A 102 -4.15 -15.88 13.27
N CYS A 103 -4.84 -16.60 12.38
CA CYS A 103 -4.20 -17.37 11.32
C CYS A 103 -3.68 -16.43 10.20
N PRO A 104 -2.43 -16.57 9.72
CA PRO A 104 -1.88 -15.74 8.65
C PRO A 104 -2.65 -15.80 7.32
N ARG A 105 -3.45 -16.85 7.12
CA ARG A 105 -4.27 -17.08 5.93
C ARG A 105 -5.77 -17.06 6.21
N GLY A 106 -6.16 -16.56 7.38
CA GLY A 106 -7.57 -16.49 7.80
C GLY A 106 -8.30 -17.85 7.74
N GLY A 107 -7.60 -18.95 7.98
CA GLY A 107 -8.18 -20.29 7.95
C GLY A 107 -8.44 -20.87 6.55
N ARG A 108 -8.08 -20.19 5.45
CA ARG A 108 -8.33 -20.67 4.06
C ARG A 108 -7.72 -22.05 3.74
N ARG A 109 -6.73 -22.48 4.52
CA ARG A 109 -6.00 -23.74 4.33
C ARG A 109 -6.35 -24.79 5.38
N ILE A 110 -7.37 -24.52 6.19
CA ILE A 110 -8.00 -25.50 7.06
C ILE A 110 -9.02 -26.25 6.22
N VAL A 111 -8.78 -27.54 6.00
CA VAL A 111 -9.63 -28.42 5.20
C VAL A 111 -10.27 -29.46 6.10
N LYS A 112 -11.55 -29.76 5.88
CA LYS A 112 -12.26 -30.85 6.57
C LYS A 112 -12.00 -32.16 5.84
N SER A 113 -11.68 -33.20 6.60
CA SER A 113 -11.55 -34.58 6.14
C SER A 113 -12.37 -35.50 7.05
N ASP A 114 -12.49 -36.77 6.68
CA ASP A 114 -13.18 -37.80 7.48
C ASP A 114 -12.55 -38.00 8.87
N LYS A 115 -11.28 -37.62 9.03
CA LYS A 115 -10.52 -37.72 10.30
C LYS A 115 -10.54 -36.42 11.12
N GLY A 116 -11.27 -35.40 10.66
CA GLY A 116 -11.34 -34.08 11.27
C GLY A 116 -10.77 -32.96 10.39
N ALA A 117 -10.56 -31.79 10.99
CA ALA A 117 -9.97 -30.64 10.29
C ALA A 117 -8.44 -30.69 10.33
N GLU A 118 -7.78 -30.31 9.23
CA GLU A 118 -6.33 -30.25 9.10
C GLU A 118 -5.91 -28.93 8.46
N CYS A 119 -4.79 -28.34 8.91
CA CYS A 119 -4.19 -27.16 8.28
C CYS A 119 -3.10 -27.59 7.29
N GLN A 120 -3.35 -27.43 5.99
CA GLN A 120 -2.43 -27.88 4.93
C GLN A 120 -1.10 -27.12 4.87
N ASP A 121 -1.07 -25.90 5.42
CA ASP A 121 0.15 -25.08 5.38
C ASP A 121 1.03 -25.29 6.61
N HIS A 122 0.58 -26.12 7.57
CA HIS A 122 1.27 -26.39 8.85
C HIS A 122 1.93 -25.14 9.43
N CYS A 123 1.20 -24.01 9.39
CA CYS A 123 1.70 -22.73 9.86
C CYS A 123 1.82 -22.81 11.39
N ASN A 124 2.91 -23.41 11.87
CA ASN A 124 3.29 -23.32 13.26
C ASN A 124 3.44 -21.84 13.52
N PHE A 125 2.63 -21.32 14.45
CA PHE A 125 2.75 -19.95 14.91
C PHE A 125 4.22 -19.74 15.27
N ARG A 126 4.95 -19.00 14.43
CA ARG A 126 6.27 -18.50 14.81
C ARG A 126 5.99 -17.57 15.98
N LEU A 127 6.14 -18.10 17.19
CA LEU A 127 6.45 -17.26 18.34
C LEU A 127 7.70 -16.50 17.91
N SER A 128 7.63 -15.17 17.93
CA SER A 128 8.79 -14.32 17.67
C SER A 128 9.98 -14.88 18.45
N GLU A 129 11.11 -15.13 17.78
CA GLU A 129 12.35 -15.41 18.50
C GLU A 129 12.53 -14.28 19.53
N ARG A 130 12.59 -14.68 20.80
CA ARG A 130 12.81 -13.78 21.94
C ARG A 130 14.24 -13.29 21.95
#